data_AF-A0A2G1X316-F1
#
_entry.id   AF-A0A2G1X316-F1
#
_cell.length_a   1.000
_cell.length_b   1.000
_cell.length_c   1.000
_cell.angle_alpha   90.00
_cell.angle_beta   90.00
_cell.angle_gamma   90.00
#
_symmetry.space_group_name_H-M   'P 1'
#
loop_
_entity.id
_entity.type
_entity.pdbx_description
1 polymer ?
#
loop_
_entity_poly.entity_id
_entity_poly.type
_entity_poly.pdbx_seq_one_letter_code
_entity_poly.pdbx_strand_id
1 'polypeptide(L)'
;VGAGHRAGIEGYLRDPTTLPPMEDLVGQESGRGLPWKKAVGYAITVGFVGFFLLLALGGAGNAFLLRLFGAWFLINGVFAFAFAKVAGARWLSAGVGGAVAWLTSINPLLAPGWFTGYVELRSLTVNVADIGALNDLLADETRSATELVSAMLDVPLFRLIVVVAMTNVGSIVASFLFAAYVIPAMFGAEVGGVEDVGRLLVEGALNG
;
A
#
# COMPACT_ATOMS: atom_id res chain seq x y z
N VAL A 1 -25.66 -1.06 -21.39
CA VAL A 1 -24.67 -0.93 -22.48
C VAL A 1 -24.62 0.53 -22.90
N GLY A 2 -23.47 1.21 -22.75
CA GLY A 2 -23.33 2.63 -23.10
C GLY A 2 -23.31 2.86 -24.62
N ALA A 3 -23.64 4.07 -25.07
CA ALA A 3 -23.79 4.42 -26.48
C ALA A 3 -22.57 4.04 -27.36
N GLY A 4 -21.35 4.17 -26.83
CA GLY A 4 -20.12 3.80 -27.55
C GLY A 4 -19.92 2.31 -27.82
N HIS A 5 -20.52 1.43 -27.00
CA HIS A 5 -20.37 -0.03 -27.15
C HIS A 5 -21.48 -0.66 -27.98
N ARG A 6 -22.61 0.05 -28.15
CA ARG A 6 -23.79 -0.46 -28.85
C ARG A 6 -23.52 -0.73 -30.33
N ALA A 7 -22.84 0.19 -31.03
CA ALA A 7 -22.56 0.06 -32.46
C ALA A 7 -21.65 -1.15 -32.77
N GLY A 8 -20.64 -1.40 -31.93
CA GLY A 8 -19.76 -2.57 -32.06
C GLY A 8 -20.51 -3.88 -31.84
N ILE A 9 -21.36 -3.96 -30.81
CA ILE A 9 -22.17 -5.14 -30.52
C ILE A 9 -23.16 -5.42 -31.66
N GLU A 10 -23.85 -4.40 -32.16
CA GLU A 10 -24.75 -4.54 -33.31
C GLU A 10 -24.01 -4.94 -34.59
N GLY A 11 -22.76 -4.53 -34.76
CA GLY A 11 -21.89 -4.94 -35.87
C GLY A 11 -21.59 -6.44 -35.84
N TYR A 12 -21.13 -6.95 -34.69
CA TYR A 12 -20.86 -8.39 -34.51
C TYR A 12 -22.12 -9.25 -34.55
N LEU A 13 -23.28 -8.72 -34.14
CA LEU A 13 -24.56 -9.41 -34.28
C LEU A 13 -25.04 -9.48 -35.74
N ARG A 14 -24.72 -8.47 -36.57
CA ARG A 14 -25.06 -8.44 -38.00
C ARG A 14 -24.14 -9.31 -38.83
N ASP A 15 -22.86 -9.37 -38.49
CA ASP A 15 -21.89 -10.25 -39.13
C ASP A 15 -21.05 -11.03 -38.10
N PRO A 16 -21.56 -12.18 -37.63
CA PRO A 16 -20.88 -12.98 -36.61
C PRO A 16 -19.52 -13.52 -37.02
N THR A 17 -19.20 -13.54 -38.32
CA THR A 17 -17.92 -14.05 -38.82
C THR A 17 -16.76 -13.08 -38.58
N THR A 18 -17.08 -11.82 -38.24
CA THR A 18 -16.09 -10.79 -37.87
C THR A 18 -15.68 -10.85 -36.41
N LEU A 19 -16.33 -11.67 -35.57
CA LEU A 19 -15.93 -11.88 -34.19
C LEU A 19 -14.52 -12.49 -34.14
N PRO A 20 -13.56 -11.85 -33.43
CA PRO A 20 -12.25 -12.44 -33.23
C PRO A 20 -12.37 -13.80 -32.54
N PRO A 21 -11.46 -14.75 -32.82
CA PRO A 21 -11.36 -15.99 -32.07
C PRO A 21 -11.29 -15.73 -30.56
N MET A 22 -11.96 -16.56 -29.76
CA MET A 22 -11.97 -16.39 -28.30
C MET A 22 -10.55 -16.31 -27.73
N GLU A 23 -9.61 -17.09 -28.25
CA GLU A 23 -8.21 -17.12 -27.81
C GLU A 23 -7.52 -15.75 -27.86
N ASP A 24 -7.87 -14.91 -28.83
CA ASP A 24 -7.35 -13.54 -28.96
C ASP A 24 -8.02 -12.56 -27.98
N LEU A 25 -9.25 -12.86 -27.55
CA LEU A 25 -10.02 -12.06 -26.58
C LEU A 25 -9.68 -12.39 -25.12
N VAL A 26 -9.16 -13.60 -24.87
CA VAL A 26 -8.70 -14.07 -23.54
C VAL A 26 -7.19 -14.23 -23.44
N GLY A 27 -6.42 -13.56 -24.32
CA GLY A 27 -4.96 -13.57 -24.30
C GLY A 27 -4.43 -13.38 -22.88
N GLN A 28 -3.85 -14.43 -22.30
CA GLN A 28 -3.04 -14.30 -21.10
C GLN A 28 -1.85 -13.44 -21.48
N GLU A 29 -1.67 -12.32 -20.77
CA GLU A 29 -0.43 -11.54 -20.77
C GLU A 29 0.76 -12.50 -20.58
N SER A 30 1.34 -12.95 -21.70
CA SER A 30 2.57 -13.75 -21.71
C SER A 30 3.72 -12.77 -21.52
N GLY A 31 3.77 -12.13 -20.35
CA GLY A 31 4.84 -11.23 -19.96
C GLY A 31 6.15 -12.00 -19.93
N ARG A 32 6.88 -12.01 -21.05
CA ARG A 32 8.19 -12.63 -21.27
C ARG A 32 9.31 -11.85 -20.58
N GLY A 33 9.06 -11.38 -19.36
CA GLY A 33 10.02 -10.65 -18.54
C GLY A 33 10.29 -11.41 -17.24
N LEU A 34 11.53 -11.35 -16.74
CA LEU A 34 11.80 -11.77 -15.36
C LEU A 34 10.80 -11.05 -14.43
N PRO A 35 10.18 -11.75 -13.47
CA PRO A 35 9.16 -11.17 -12.60
C PRO A 35 9.80 -10.29 -11.52
N TRP A 36 10.49 -9.22 -11.93
CA TRP A 36 11.25 -8.32 -11.08
C TRP A 36 10.40 -7.75 -9.94
N LYS A 37 9.10 -7.50 -10.18
CA LYS A 37 8.15 -7.07 -9.14
C LYS A 37 7.97 -8.12 -8.05
N LYS A 38 7.87 -9.40 -8.43
CA LYS A 38 7.79 -10.51 -7.47
C LYS A 38 9.11 -10.68 -6.74
N ALA A 39 10.24 -10.56 -7.45
CA ALA A 39 11.57 -10.64 -6.85
C ALA A 39 11.80 -9.56 -5.79
N VAL A 40 11.45 -8.30 -6.08
CA VAL A 40 11.53 -7.20 -5.11
C VAL A 40 10.61 -7.45 -3.92
N GLY A 41 9.36 -7.87 -4.16
CA GLY A 41 8.42 -8.22 -3.10
C GLY A 41 8.98 -9.28 -2.15
N TYR A 42 9.48 -10.39 -2.70
CA TYR A 42 10.11 -11.44 -1.90
C TYR A 42 11.39 -10.98 -1.21
N ALA A 43 12.22 -10.15 -1.85
CA ALA A 43 13.43 -9.63 -1.24
C ALA A 43 13.13 -8.78 0.01
N ILE A 44 12.08 -7.95 -0.03
CA ILE A 44 11.65 -7.16 1.14
C ILE A 44 11.14 -8.10 2.24
N THR A 45 10.27 -9.06 1.91
CA THR A 45 9.77 -10.05 2.87
C THR A 45 10.90 -10.82 3.54
N VAL A 46 11.83 -11.36 2.75
CA VAL A 46 12.99 -12.11 3.24
C VAL A 46 13.92 -11.21 4.04
N GLY A 47 14.13 -9.96 3.62
CA GLY A 47 14.93 -8.99 4.36
C GLY A 47 14.33 -8.67 5.73
N PHE A 48 13.02 -8.44 5.80
CA PHE A 48 12.33 -8.14 7.06
C PHE A 48 12.31 -9.34 8.01
N VAL A 49 11.91 -10.53 7.53
CA VAL A 49 11.89 -11.75 8.35
C VAL A 49 13.31 -12.15 8.74
N GLY A 50 14.25 -12.08 7.80
CA GLY A 50 15.67 -12.36 8.01
C GLY A 50 16.29 -11.43 9.06
N PHE A 51 15.96 -10.14 9.05
CA PHE A 51 16.40 -9.20 10.08
C PHE A 51 16.02 -9.64 11.50
N PHE A 52 14.75 -9.98 11.73
CA PHE A 52 14.31 -10.47 13.04
C PHE A 52 14.90 -11.84 13.40
N LEU A 53 15.02 -12.74 12.42
CA LEU A 53 15.63 -14.06 12.61
C LEU A 53 17.11 -13.95 13.00
N LEU A 54 17.89 -13.14 12.27
CA LEU A 54 19.30 -12.92 12.53
C LEU A 54 19.53 -12.27 13.89
N LEU A 55 18.68 -11.32 14.30
CA LEU A 55 18.76 -10.77 15.65
C LEU A 55 18.53 -11.85 16.73
N ALA A 56 17.52 -12.71 16.54
CA ALA A 56 17.26 -13.81 17.47
C ALA A 56 18.43 -14.80 17.53
N LEU A 57 18.99 -15.19 16.38
CA LEU A 57 20.16 -16.09 16.29
C LEU A 57 21.45 -15.45 16.81
N GLY A 58 21.60 -14.13 16.67
CA GLY A 58 22.69 -13.35 17.25
C GLY A 58 22.60 -13.19 18.76
N GLY A 59 21.55 -13.72 19.41
CA GLY A 59 21.39 -13.68 20.86
C GLY A 59 20.69 -12.42 21.38
N ALA A 60 19.99 -11.67 20.52
CA ALA A 60 19.13 -10.59 20.98
C ALA A 60 18.03 -11.15 21.91
N GLY A 61 17.90 -10.54 23.09
CA GLY A 61 16.94 -11.02 24.09
C GLY A 61 15.49 -10.93 23.61
N ASN A 62 14.66 -11.91 23.96
CA ASN A 62 13.23 -11.94 23.59
C ASN A 62 12.49 -10.64 23.97
N ALA A 63 12.83 -10.04 25.11
CA ALA A 63 12.24 -8.77 25.54
C ALA A 63 12.58 -7.62 24.58
N PHE A 64 13.81 -7.56 24.08
CA PHE A 64 14.24 -6.57 23.09
C PHE A 64 13.49 -6.77 21.76
N LEU A 65 13.43 -8.00 21.26
CA LEU A 65 12.71 -8.33 20.02
C LEU A 65 11.23 -7.96 20.09
N LEU A 66 10.56 -8.26 21.22
CA LEU A 66 9.17 -7.89 21.44
C LEU A 66 8.96 -6.38 21.50
N ARG A 67 9.86 -5.63 22.15
CA ARG A 67 9.81 -4.16 22.18
C ARG A 67 10.04 -3.57 20.81
N LEU A 68 11.00 -4.09 20.05
CA LEU A 68 11.31 -3.64 18.70
C LEU A 68 10.13 -3.87 17.75
N PHE A 69 9.55 -5.08 17.79
CA PHE A 69 8.34 -5.39 17.02
C PHE A 69 7.13 -4.56 17.48
N GLY A 70 6.95 -4.36 18.79
CA GLY A 70 5.90 -3.53 19.35
C GLY A 70 6.03 -2.07 18.91
N ALA A 71 7.24 -1.52 18.91
CA ALA A 71 7.52 -0.18 18.39
C ALA A 71 7.24 -0.11 16.88
N TRP A 72 7.64 -1.14 16.11
CA TRP A 72 7.36 -1.23 14.67
C TRP A 72 5.86 -1.17 14.39
N PHE A 73 5.09 -2.01 15.09
CA PHE A 73 3.65 -2.10 15.01
C PHE A 73 2.97 -0.76 15.36
N LEU A 74 3.33 -0.17 16.49
CA LEU A 74 2.71 1.06 16.97
C LEU A 74 3.00 2.25 16.07
N ILE A 75 4.25 2.43 15.65
CA ILE A 75 4.65 3.57 14.83
C ILE A 75 3.99 3.50 13.45
N ASN A 76 4.02 2.33 12.80
CA ASN A 76 3.30 2.14 11.53
C ASN A 76 1.80 2.37 11.69
N GLY A 77 1.20 1.81 12.74
CA GLY A 77 -0.22 1.94 12.99
C GLY A 77 -0.66 3.38 13.22
N VAL A 78 0.08 4.13 14.05
CA VAL A 78 -0.23 5.54 14.36
C VAL A 78 -0.10 6.43 13.13
N PHE A 79 0.97 6.30 12.35
CA PHE A 79 1.15 7.14 11.16
C PHE A 79 0.13 6.80 10.05
N ALA A 80 -0.08 5.52 9.75
CA ALA A 80 -1.07 5.11 8.76
C ALA A 80 -2.48 5.55 9.17
N PHE A 81 -2.84 5.39 10.46
CA PHE A 81 -4.08 5.91 11.02
C PHE A 81 -4.18 7.44 10.88
N ALA A 82 -3.16 8.17 11.30
CA ALA A 82 -3.16 9.64 11.29
C ALA A 82 -3.30 10.19 9.87
N PHE A 83 -2.54 9.66 8.92
CA PHE A 83 -2.61 10.09 7.52
C PHE A 83 -3.96 9.73 6.89
N ALA A 84 -4.50 8.54 7.18
CA ALA A 84 -5.87 8.19 6.76
C ALA A 84 -6.90 9.17 7.35
N LYS A 85 -6.77 9.52 8.63
CA LYS A 85 -7.67 10.49 9.29
C LYS A 85 -7.56 11.88 8.69
N VAL A 86 -6.34 12.35 8.38
CA VAL A 86 -6.10 13.64 7.69
C VAL A 86 -6.72 13.64 6.30
N ALA A 87 -6.68 12.51 5.60
CA ALA A 87 -7.32 12.32 4.30
C ALA A 87 -8.86 12.22 4.35
N GLY A 88 -9.47 12.35 5.54
CA GLY A 88 -10.92 12.29 5.71
C GLY A 88 -11.50 10.89 5.89
N ALA A 89 -10.67 9.87 6.15
CA ALA A 89 -11.17 8.53 6.41
C ALA A 89 -12.03 8.48 7.69
N ARG A 90 -13.05 7.61 7.67
CA ARG A 90 -13.84 7.29 8.87
C ARG A 90 -12.95 6.62 9.91
N TRP A 91 -13.33 6.77 11.18
CA TRP A 91 -12.57 6.21 12.32
C TRP A 91 -12.31 4.71 12.19
N LEU A 92 -13.33 3.94 11.79
CA LEU A 92 -13.19 2.50 11.61
C LEU A 92 -12.23 2.17 10.45
N SER A 93 -12.37 2.85 9.31
CA SER A 93 -11.50 2.67 8.15
C SER A 93 -10.04 2.97 8.50
N ALA A 94 -9.78 4.11 9.15
CA ALA A 94 -8.45 4.50 9.59
C ALA A 94 -7.89 3.52 10.64
N GLY A 95 -8.74 3.07 11.58
CA GLY A 95 -8.38 2.09 12.61
C GLY A 95 -7.92 0.77 12.01
N VAL A 96 -8.66 0.26 11.03
CA VAL A 96 -8.29 -0.96 10.29
C VAL A 96 -6.98 -0.75 9.53
N GLY A 97 -6.85 0.35 8.78
CA GLY A 97 -5.62 0.69 8.07
C GLY A 97 -4.40 0.75 8.97
N GLY A 98 -4.52 1.39 10.14
CA GLY A 98 -3.47 1.42 11.15
C GLY A 98 -3.14 0.02 11.70
N ALA A 99 -4.16 -0.78 12.06
CA ALA A 99 -3.95 -2.11 12.61
C ALA A 99 -3.24 -3.08 11.66
N VAL A 100 -3.37 -2.88 10.34
CA VAL A 100 -2.73 -3.73 9.33
C VAL A 100 -1.45 -3.13 8.71
N ALA A 101 -1.08 -1.89 9.05
CA ALA A 101 0.03 -1.18 8.40
C ALA A 101 1.38 -1.90 8.51
N TRP A 102 1.62 -2.60 9.61
CA TRP A 102 2.83 -3.39 9.81
C TRP A 102 2.93 -4.62 8.88
N LEU A 103 1.81 -5.14 8.34
CA LEU A 103 1.83 -6.30 7.45
C LEU A 103 2.51 -6.00 6.11
N THR A 104 2.52 -4.74 5.66
CA THR A 104 3.15 -4.36 4.39
C THR A 104 4.64 -4.65 4.38
N SER A 105 5.28 -4.60 5.54
CA SER A 105 6.71 -4.92 5.73
C SER A 105 7.00 -6.41 5.55
N ILE A 106 6.03 -7.24 5.92
CA ILE A 106 6.08 -8.70 5.73
C ILE A 106 5.68 -9.04 4.30
N ASN A 107 4.68 -8.39 3.74
CA ASN A 107 4.24 -8.59 2.37
C ASN A 107 3.92 -7.25 1.71
N PRO A 108 4.83 -6.73 0.84
CA PRO A 108 4.64 -5.43 0.18
C PRO A 108 3.37 -5.30 -0.66
N LEU A 109 2.74 -6.42 -1.02
CA LEU A 109 1.47 -6.42 -1.76
C LEU A 109 0.27 -6.12 -0.85
N LEU A 110 0.39 -6.32 0.47
CA LEU A 110 -0.65 -6.08 1.46
C LEU A 110 -0.54 -4.66 2.03
N ALA A 111 -0.83 -3.66 1.18
CA ALA A 111 -0.82 -2.26 1.60
C ALA A 111 -2.03 -1.93 2.51
N PRO A 112 -1.86 -1.18 3.63
CA PRO A 112 -2.95 -0.86 4.55
C PRO A 112 -4.08 -0.09 3.89
N GLY A 113 -3.77 0.72 2.89
CA GLY A 113 -4.75 1.47 2.12
C GLY A 113 -5.81 0.57 1.49
N TRP A 114 -5.48 -0.65 1.04
CA TRP A 114 -6.50 -1.57 0.50
C TRP A 114 -7.53 -1.95 1.55
N PHE A 115 -7.09 -2.20 2.78
CA PHE A 115 -7.97 -2.53 3.90
C PHE A 115 -8.78 -1.32 4.36
N THR A 116 -8.15 -0.13 4.46
CA THR A 116 -8.86 1.13 4.71
C THR A 116 -9.94 1.37 3.66
N GLY A 117 -9.59 1.23 2.37
CA GLY A 117 -10.51 1.46 1.26
C GLY A 117 -11.66 0.46 1.23
N TYR A 118 -11.39 -0.82 1.51
CA TYR A 118 -12.43 -1.85 1.63
C TYR A 118 -13.45 -1.50 2.72
N VAL A 119 -13.00 -1.05 3.88
CA VAL A 119 -13.89 -0.65 4.99
C VAL A 119 -14.62 0.65 4.68
N GLU A 120 -13.93 1.62 4.07
CA GLU A 120 -14.53 2.90 3.67
C GLU A 120 -15.67 2.69 2.67
N LEU A 121 -15.49 1.78 1.69
CA LEU A 121 -16.51 1.40 0.69
C LEU A 121 -17.77 0.79 1.30
N ARG A 122 -17.73 0.25 2.52
CA ARG A 122 -18.94 -0.22 3.20
C ARG A 122 -19.88 0.93 3.59
N SER A 123 -19.35 2.15 3.63
CA SER A 123 -20.11 3.34 4.03
C SER A 123 -20.08 4.47 2.99
N LEU A 124 -19.17 4.41 2.01
CA LEU A 124 -19.02 5.35 0.91
C LEU A 124 -19.44 4.67 -0.38
N THR A 125 -20.47 5.18 -1.03
CA THR A 125 -20.93 4.69 -2.32
C THR A 125 -20.18 5.38 -3.45
N VAL A 126 -19.54 4.60 -4.31
CA VAL A 126 -18.79 5.07 -5.48
C VAL A 126 -19.51 4.62 -6.74
N ASN A 127 -19.64 5.49 -7.73
CA ASN A 127 -20.36 5.23 -8.97
C ASN A 127 -19.47 5.45 -10.20
N VAL A 128 -19.78 4.78 -11.31
CA VAL A 128 -19.08 5.02 -12.60
C VAL A 128 -19.27 6.46 -13.08
N ALA A 129 -20.39 7.09 -12.72
CA ALA A 129 -20.65 8.50 -13.01
C ALA A 129 -19.63 9.46 -12.35
N ASP A 130 -18.97 9.04 -11.26
CA ASP A 130 -17.94 9.83 -10.58
C ASP A 130 -16.73 10.07 -11.51
N ILE A 131 -16.45 9.16 -12.45
CA ILE A 131 -15.39 9.32 -13.45
C ILE A 131 -15.74 10.46 -14.40
N GLY A 132 -17.00 10.57 -14.81
CA GLY A 132 -17.48 11.68 -15.65
C GLY A 132 -17.34 13.01 -14.92
N ALA A 133 -17.80 13.08 -13.66
CA ALA A 133 -17.65 14.27 -12.83
C ALA A 133 -16.18 14.69 -12.66
N LEU A 134 -15.26 13.75 -12.46
CA LEU A 134 -13.83 14.05 -12.39
C LEU A 134 -13.28 14.56 -13.72
N ASN A 135 -13.68 13.97 -14.84
CA ASN A 135 -13.25 14.42 -16.16
C ASN A 135 -13.74 15.85 -16.46
N ASP A 136 -15.00 16.15 -16.12
CA ASP A 136 -15.57 17.48 -16.29
C ASP A 136 -14.84 18.52 -15.42
N LEU A 137 -14.49 18.16 -14.17
CA LEU A 137 -13.67 19.00 -13.30
C LEU A 137 -12.27 19.25 -13.87
N LEU A 138 -11.61 18.20 -14.39
CA LEU A 138 -10.27 18.29 -14.95
C LEU A 138 -10.22 19.09 -16.27
N ALA A 139 -11.33 19.14 -17.01
CA ALA A 139 -11.45 19.93 -18.24
C ALA A 139 -11.70 21.43 -17.99
N ASP A 140 -12.05 21.81 -16.76
CA ASP A 140 -12.28 23.20 -16.37
C ASP A 140 -10.95 23.92 -16.07
N GLU A 141 -10.38 24.54 -17.10
CA GLU A 141 -9.12 25.31 -17.01
C GLU A 141 -9.27 26.66 -16.28
N THR A 142 -10.48 27.05 -15.89
CA THR A 142 -10.72 28.35 -15.24
C THR A 142 -10.45 28.34 -13.74
N ARG A 143 -10.38 27.15 -13.13
CA ARG A 143 -10.16 26.98 -11.69
C ARG A 143 -8.68 27.03 -11.34
N SER A 144 -8.36 27.55 -10.17
CA SER A 144 -7.03 27.36 -9.60
C SER A 144 -6.81 25.88 -9.24
N ALA A 145 -5.53 25.46 -9.16
CA ALA A 145 -5.18 24.09 -8.80
C ALA A 145 -5.78 23.67 -7.43
N THR A 146 -5.80 24.57 -6.45
CA THR A 146 -6.35 24.30 -5.12
C THR A 146 -7.87 24.09 -5.15
N GLU A 147 -8.60 24.94 -5.89
CA GLU A 147 -10.05 24.80 -6.06
C GLU A 147 -10.42 23.52 -6.80
N LEU A 148 -9.63 23.16 -7.82
CA LEU A 148 -9.79 21.90 -8.55
C LEU A 148 -9.62 20.70 -7.63
N VAL A 149 -8.52 20.63 -6.85
CA VAL A 149 -8.30 19.52 -5.91
C VAL A 149 -9.39 19.47 -4.85
N SER A 150 -9.82 20.62 -4.31
CA SER A 150 -10.92 20.67 -3.34
C SER A 150 -12.20 20.10 -3.93
N ALA A 151 -12.57 20.50 -5.15
CA ALA A 151 -13.77 19.99 -5.82
C ALA A 151 -13.67 18.50 -6.15
N MET A 152 -12.48 18.01 -6.50
CA MET A 152 -12.25 16.58 -6.71
C MET A 152 -12.39 15.79 -5.40
N LEU A 153 -11.97 16.32 -4.25
CA LEU A 153 -12.15 15.68 -2.94
C LEU A 153 -13.63 15.52 -2.53
N ASP A 154 -14.52 16.33 -3.09
CA ASP A 154 -15.96 16.18 -2.91
C ASP A 154 -16.55 15.00 -3.72
N VAL A 155 -15.81 14.48 -4.72
CA VAL A 155 -16.21 13.31 -5.50
C VAL A 155 -15.87 12.01 -4.75
N PRO A 156 -16.84 11.11 -4.49
CA PRO A 156 -16.63 9.89 -3.69
C PRO A 156 -15.46 9.02 -4.15
N LEU A 157 -15.35 8.80 -5.47
CA LEU A 157 -14.25 8.01 -6.04
C LEU A 157 -12.87 8.59 -5.71
N PHE A 158 -12.68 9.89 -5.95
CA PHE A 158 -11.39 10.54 -5.72
C PHE A 158 -11.06 10.63 -4.23
N ARG A 159 -12.06 10.94 -3.39
CA ARG A 159 -11.91 10.89 -1.93
C ARG A 159 -11.42 9.54 -1.44
N LEU A 160 -11.99 8.45 -1.95
CA LEU A 160 -11.55 7.09 -1.62
C LEU A 160 -10.09 6.86 -2.02
N ILE A 161 -9.72 7.23 -3.24
CA ILE A 161 -8.34 7.08 -3.75
C ILE A 161 -7.36 7.84 -2.85
N VAL A 162 -7.68 9.08 -2.46
CA VAL A 162 -6.85 9.90 -1.56
C VAL A 162 -6.72 9.24 -0.19
N VAL A 163 -7.81 8.72 0.40
CA VAL A 163 -7.76 7.98 1.67
C VAL A 163 -6.84 6.78 1.60
N VAL A 164 -6.99 5.96 0.55
CA VAL A 164 -6.15 4.76 0.32
C VAL A 164 -4.68 5.16 0.17
N ALA A 165 -4.40 6.16 -0.67
CA ALA A 165 -3.06 6.64 -0.93
C ALA A 165 -2.40 7.20 0.32
N MET A 166 -3.10 8.06 1.07
CA MET A 166 -2.58 8.68 2.29
C MET A 166 -2.29 7.65 3.38
N THR A 167 -3.13 6.61 3.52
CA THR A 167 -2.85 5.49 4.44
C THR A 167 -1.51 4.84 4.10
N ASN A 168 -1.24 4.58 2.82
CA ASN A 168 0.00 3.97 2.36
C ASN A 168 1.21 4.90 2.57
N VAL A 169 1.05 6.20 2.27
CA VAL A 169 2.09 7.20 2.54
C VAL A 169 2.44 7.23 4.02
N GLY A 170 1.44 7.20 4.91
CA GLY A 170 1.67 7.13 6.36
C GLY A 170 2.52 5.92 6.77
N SER A 171 2.24 4.74 6.23
CA SER A 171 3.04 3.53 6.49
C SER A 171 4.48 3.63 5.94
N ILE A 172 4.66 4.21 4.75
CA ILE A 172 6.00 4.42 4.16
C ILE A 172 6.81 5.39 5.02
N VAL A 173 6.21 6.52 5.42
CA VAL A 173 6.85 7.51 6.29
C VAL A 173 7.21 6.88 7.63
N ALA A 174 6.32 6.10 8.25
CA ALA A 174 6.63 5.38 9.48
C ALA A 174 7.79 4.39 9.31
N SER A 175 7.80 3.61 8.24
CA SER A 175 8.86 2.65 7.95
C SER A 175 10.22 3.34 7.80
N PHE A 176 10.25 4.47 7.10
CA PHE A 176 11.45 5.29 6.94
C PHE A 176 11.92 5.87 8.29
N LEU A 177 11.02 6.51 9.05
CA LEU A 177 11.36 7.10 10.34
C LEU A 177 11.80 6.04 11.36
N PHE A 178 11.20 4.86 11.31
CA PHE A 178 11.61 3.75 12.16
C PHE A 178 13.04 3.33 11.87
N ALA A 179 13.38 3.11 10.59
CA ALA A 179 14.73 2.72 10.20
C ALA A 179 15.76 3.84 10.51
N ALA A 180 15.40 5.10 10.27
CA ALA A 180 16.31 6.24 10.43
C ALA A 180 16.54 6.63 11.90
N TYR A 181 15.53 6.49 12.78
CA TYR A 181 15.60 7.02 14.14
C TYR A 181 15.38 5.98 15.23
N VAL A 182 14.41 5.08 15.06
CA VAL A 182 14.01 4.14 16.13
C VAL A 182 15.01 3.00 16.25
N ILE A 183 15.45 2.42 15.12
CA ILE A 183 16.49 1.40 15.12
C ILE A 183 17.76 1.94 15.79
N PRO A 184 18.40 3.03 15.31
CA PRO A 184 19.61 3.55 15.96
C PRO A 184 19.42 3.88 17.45
N ALA A 185 18.28 4.46 17.82
CA ALA A 185 18.01 4.83 19.22
C ALA A 185 17.84 3.61 20.13
N MET A 186 17.07 2.59 19.72
CA MET A 186 16.86 1.39 20.53
C MET A 186 18.13 0.55 20.66
N PHE A 187 18.89 0.40 19.58
CA PHE A 187 20.14 -0.35 19.62
C PHE A 187 21.25 0.42 20.34
N GLY A 188 21.30 1.75 20.22
CA GLY A 188 22.22 2.58 21.00
C GLY A 188 21.92 2.58 22.50
N ALA A 189 20.64 2.51 22.89
CA ALA A 189 20.22 2.51 24.29
C ALA A 189 20.30 1.13 24.97
N GLU A 190 20.05 0.04 24.25
CA GLU A 190 19.95 -1.31 24.83
C GLU A 190 21.08 -2.27 24.41
N VAL A 191 21.85 -1.99 23.35
CA VAL A 191 22.80 -2.94 22.74
C VAL A 191 24.24 -2.41 22.61
N GLY A 192 24.48 -1.11 22.83
CA GLY A 192 25.83 -0.52 22.89
C GLY A 192 26.23 0.33 21.68
N GLY A 193 25.44 0.32 20.59
CA GLY A 193 25.69 1.13 19.40
C GLY A 193 25.26 0.48 18.09
N VAL A 194 25.43 1.20 16.97
CA VAL A 194 25.11 0.73 15.61
C VAL A 194 26.07 -0.38 15.15
N GLU A 195 27.31 -0.36 15.63
CA GLU A 195 28.33 -1.39 15.37
C GLU A 195 27.93 -2.75 15.94
N ASP A 196 27.23 -2.77 17.08
CA ASP A 196 26.75 -3.98 17.71
C ASP A 196 25.56 -4.60 16.94
N VAL A 197 24.78 -3.80 16.22
CA VAL A 197 23.74 -4.31 15.30
C VAL A 197 24.37 -5.11 14.17
N GLY A 198 25.41 -4.55 13.55
CA GLY A 198 26.17 -5.23 12.52
C GLY A 198 26.76 -6.54 13.04
N ARG A 199 27.33 -6.51 14.26
CA ARG A 199 27.87 -7.71 14.91
C ARG A 199 26.80 -8.77 15.16
N LEU A 200 25.65 -8.42 15.73
CA LEU A 200 24.56 -9.37 15.97
C LEU A 200 24.01 -9.99 14.68
N LEU A 201 23.87 -9.19 13.62
CA LEU A 201 23.43 -9.70 12.32
C LEU A 201 24.46 -10.65 11.69
N VAL A 202 25.75 -10.35 11.82
CA VAL A 202 26.84 -11.22 11.36
C VAL A 202 26.94 -12.49 12.20
N GLU A 203 26.91 -12.39 13.53
CA GLU A 203 26.91 -13.54 14.44
C GLU A 203 25.69 -14.43 14.19
N GLY A 204 24.51 -13.86 14.00
CA GLY A 204 23.31 -14.61 13.62
C GLY A 204 23.46 -15.34 12.29
N ALA A 205 24.20 -14.78 11.33
CA ALA A 205 24.48 -15.41 10.04
C ALA A 205 25.57 -16.50 10.12
N LEU A 206 26.46 -16.41 11.11
CA LEU A 206 27.51 -17.41 11.36
C LEU A 206 27.03 -18.58 12.23
N ASN A 207 26.05 -18.34 13.10
CA ASN A 207 25.53 -19.33 14.06
C ASN A 207 24.30 -20.11 13.54
N GLY A 208 23.68 -19.67 12.45
CA GLY A 208 22.53 -20.32 11.79
C GLY A 208 22.95 -21.20 10.62
#